data_AF-A0A834RU54-F1
#
_entry.id   AF-A0A834RU54-F1
#
_cell.length_a   1.000
_cell.length_b   1.000
_cell.length_c   1.000
_cell.angle_alpha   90.00
_cell.angle_beta   90.00
_cell.angle_gamma   90.00
#
_symmetry.space_group_name_H-M   'P 1'
#
loop_
_entity.id
_entity.type
_entity.pdbx_description
1 polymer ?
#
loop_
_entity_poly.entity_id
_entity_poly.type
_entity_poly.pdbx_seq_one_letter_code
_entity_poly.pdbx_strand_id
1 'polypeptide(L)'
;MSSASESPFKPPPIVECVSGTHCLGIGKKVYVPHRVCSDCLQRHDPQQLRIWANSNPAALLLINEETARKHVLKRNIEARGRYLCAFEDPDYQLCRWRLLDLNLRGTRLDCPSVRRKALLMHDLIAMLAPPPKPHCAFGPACDSRPEGQEHGPEICSWCRNLSIDALFKQADKLSDNRSLKRLIHEYMRQLEREHTERVRKGWSFLCACKDPEYRSQSWRIVFNPRDSRACGTVRYRGQLCARCFSKAQDQECPWLEQFDGDRLGFPCAFEDPRLRRPVDTNWKLGPLDARGKPDPSWEKDPRKDGRCERARFKQQLCQKCFNRMCEIRGFGRYFDTEWGTLRAGYGL
;
A
#
# COMPACT_ATOMS: atom_id res chain seq x y z
N MET A 1 31.77 41.97 -46.30
CA MET A 1 32.04 40.53 -46.47
C MET A 1 32.70 40.05 -45.19
N SER A 2 32.20 39.11 -44.40
CA SER A 2 31.14 38.14 -44.58
C SER A 2 30.30 38.01 -43.31
N SER A 3 28.99 37.98 -43.51
CA SER A 3 27.96 37.60 -42.56
C SER A 3 28.13 36.13 -42.15
N ALA A 4 28.39 35.86 -40.88
CA ALA A 4 28.07 34.57 -40.27
C ALA A 4 26.76 34.75 -39.50
N SER A 5 25.69 34.24 -40.09
CA SER A 5 24.37 34.11 -39.49
C SER A 5 24.46 33.33 -38.18
N GLU A 6 24.21 33.97 -37.04
CA GLU A 6 23.92 33.26 -35.79
C GLU A 6 22.60 32.51 -35.97
N SER A 7 22.69 31.21 -36.24
CA SER A 7 21.51 30.36 -36.29
C SER A 7 20.92 30.26 -34.88
N PRO A 8 19.58 30.36 -34.70
CA PRO A 8 18.95 30.25 -33.39
C PRO A 8 19.05 28.83 -32.79
N PHE A 9 19.59 27.87 -33.53
CA PHE A 9 19.78 26.49 -33.12
C PHE A 9 21.23 26.26 -32.66
N LYS A 10 21.45 26.37 -31.35
CA LYS A 10 22.68 25.84 -30.74
C LYS A 10 22.63 24.30 -30.85
N PRO A 11 23.65 23.65 -31.43
CA PRO A 11 23.69 22.20 -31.48
C PRO A 11 23.65 21.64 -30.05
N PRO A 12 23.01 20.47 -29.83
CA PRO A 12 22.93 19.87 -28.51
C PRO A 12 24.35 19.65 -27.95
N PRO A 13 24.58 19.94 -26.65
CA PRO A 13 25.90 19.82 -26.04
C PRO A 13 26.45 18.41 -26.22
N ILE A 14 27.76 18.28 -26.47
CA ILE A 14 28.40 16.97 -26.58
C ILE A 14 28.69 16.47 -25.17
N VAL A 15 28.22 15.26 -24.85
CA VAL A 15 28.44 14.60 -23.57
C VAL A 15 29.36 13.41 -23.78
N GLU A 16 30.59 13.53 -23.29
CA GLU A 16 31.58 12.47 -23.31
C GLU A 16 31.44 11.59 -22.05
N CYS A 17 31.18 10.29 -22.25
CA CYS A 17 30.97 9.39 -21.12
C CYS A 17 31.24 7.94 -21.49
N VAL A 18 31.82 7.19 -20.56
CA VAL A 18 32.07 5.76 -20.67
C VAL A 18 30.78 4.94 -20.78
N SER A 19 29.64 5.50 -20.35
CA SER A 19 28.33 4.86 -20.48
C SER A 19 27.80 4.82 -21.93
N GLY A 20 28.43 5.53 -22.87
CA GLY A 20 28.03 5.50 -24.29
C GLY A 20 26.55 5.76 -24.53
N THR A 21 25.85 4.81 -25.15
CA THR A 21 24.39 4.85 -25.41
C THR A 21 23.56 4.93 -24.13
N HIS A 22 24.06 4.37 -23.02
CA HIS A 22 23.46 4.40 -21.69
C HIS A 22 23.75 5.69 -20.91
N CYS A 23 24.45 6.66 -21.51
CA CYS A 23 24.73 7.94 -20.86
C CYS A 23 23.43 8.71 -20.54
N LEU A 24 23.35 9.27 -19.34
CA LEU A 24 22.18 10.02 -18.86
C LEU A 24 22.27 11.52 -19.10
N GLY A 25 23.42 12.01 -19.57
CA GLY A 25 23.61 13.42 -19.88
C GLY A 25 22.70 13.91 -21.01
N ILE A 26 22.28 15.17 -20.91
CA ILE A 26 21.47 15.84 -21.92
C ILE A 26 22.39 16.28 -23.04
N GLY A 27 22.17 15.78 -24.27
CA GLY A 27 22.95 16.18 -25.45
C GLY A 27 23.38 15.02 -26.35
N LYS A 28 24.31 15.29 -27.29
CA LYS A 28 24.90 14.30 -28.19
C LYS A 28 25.92 13.45 -27.42
N LYS A 29 25.64 12.15 -27.27
CA LYS A 29 26.45 11.23 -26.47
C LYS A 29 27.63 10.70 -27.28
N VAL A 30 28.84 10.85 -26.74
CA VAL A 30 30.07 10.31 -27.32
C VAL A 30 30.71 9.37 -26.31
N TYR A 31 30.97 8.14 -26.73
CA TYR A 31 31.65 7.16 -25.89
C TYR A 31 33.11 7.58 -25.72
N VAL A 32 33.54 7.77 -24.48
CA VAL A 32 34.94 8.05 -24.13
C VAL A 32 35.33 7.16 -22.94
N PRO A 33 36.29 6.23 -23.10
CA PRO A 33 36.54 5.17 -22.13
C PRO A 33 37.14 5.64 -20.80
N HIS A 34 37.69 6.86 -20.76
CA HIS A 34 38.40 7.42 -19.60
C HIS A 34 37.64 8.58 -18.92
N ARG A 35 36.39 8.86 -19.33
CA ARG A 35 35.56 9.94 -18.76
C ARG A 35 34.22 9.41 -18.29
N VAL A 36 33.69 9.98 -17.21
CA VAL A 36 32.31 9.75 -16.77
C VAL A 36 31.65 11.12 -16.57
N CYS A 37 30.55 11.37 -17.25
CA CYS A 37 29.85 12.65 -17.11
C CYS A 37 29.19 12.76 -15.72
N SER A 38 28.97 14.00 -15.27
CA SER A 38 28.37 14.31 -13.95
C SER A 38 27.01 13.65 -13.76
N ASP A 39 26.15 13.66 -14.78
CA ASP A 39 24.84 13.02 -14.73
C ASP A 39 24.95 11.51 -14.51
N CYS A 40 25.90 10.85 -15.17
CA CYS A 40 26.16 9.42 -14.96
C CYS A 40 26.75 9.16 -13.57
N LEU A 41 27.73 9.94 -13.13
CA LEU A 41 28.33 9.82 -11.79
C LEU A 41 27.29 9.97 -10.66
N GLN A 42 26.32 10.87 -10.85
CA GLN A 42 25.28 11.11 -9.86
C GLN A 42 24.20 10.03 -9.88
N ARG A 43 23.80 9.54 -11.05
CA ARG A 43 22.54 8.79 -11.24
C ARG A 43 22.70 7.31 -11.53
N HIS A 44 23.83 6.87 -12.10
CA HIS A 44 24.10 5.45 -12.30
C HIS A 44 24.69 4.82 -11.05
N ASP A 45 24.49 3.52 -10.91
CA ASP A 45 25.11 2.75 -9.85
C ASP A 45 26.63 2.68 -10.04
N PRO A 46 27.46 2.88 -8.98
CA PRO A 46 28.91 2.82 -9.09
C PRO A 46 29.44 1.49 -9.64
N GLN A 47 28.80 0.35 -9.34
CA GLN A 47 29.22 -0.95 -9.89
C GLN A 47 28.95 -1.03 -11.38
N GLN A 48 27.80 -0.51 -11.83
CA GLN A 48 27.48 -0.46 -13.26
C GLN A 48 28.47 0.43 -14.01
N LEU A 49 28.83 1.59 -13.44
CA LEU A 49 29.87 2.46 -13.99
C LEU A 49 31.24 1.77 -14.01
N ARG A 50 31.60 0.98 -12.98
CA ARG A 50 32.84 0.20 -12.94
C ARG A 50 32.89 -0.89 -14.02
N ILE A 51 31.77 -1.57 -14.27
CA ILE A 51 31.64 -2.55 -15.35
C ILE A 51 31.87 -1.88 -16.70
N TRP A 52 31.22 -0.73 -16.96
CA TRP A 52 31.41 0.01 -18.20
C TRP A 52 32.80 0.63 -18.34
N ALA A 53 33.41 1.06 -17.22
CA ALA A 53 34.78 1.55 -17.19
C ALA A 53 35.79 0.48 -17.61
N ASN A 54 35.44 -0.80 -17.53
CA ASN A 54 36.24 -1.94 -18.02
C ASN A 54 37.73 -1.81 -17.64
N SER A 55 38.00 -1.65 -16.34
CA SER A 55 39.35 -1.50 -15.77
C SER A 55 40.13 -0.24 -16.19
N ASN A 56 39.50 0.76 -16.81
CA ASN A 56 40.14 2.03 -17.13
C ASN A 56 40.46 2.83 -15.84
N PRO A 57 41.73 3.12 -15.53
CA PRO A 57 42.12 3.69 -14.24
C PRO A 57 41.58 5.11 -14.02
N ALA A 58 41.49 5.93 -15.07
CA ALA A 58 41.00 7.30 -14.97
C ALA A 58 39.48 7.34 -14.70
N ALA A 59 38.69 6.52 -15.40
CA ALA A 59 37.25 6.41 -15.15
C ALA A 59 36.97 5.81 -13.76
N LEU A 60 37.74 4.80 -13.33
CA LEU A 60 37.61 4.21 -12.00
C LEU A 60 37.94 5.20 -10.88
N LEU A 61 38.94 6.06 -11.07
CA LEU A 61 39.30 7.11 -10.12
C LEU A 61 38.14 8.08 -9.91
N LEU A 62 37.53 8.58 -10.99
CA LEU A 62 36.36 9.47 -10.93
C LEU A 62 35.16 8.82 -10.20
N ILE A 63 34.91 7.53 -10.46
CA ILE A 63 33.82 6.79 -9.79
C ILE A 63 34.11 6.64 -8.29
N ASN A 64 35.36 6.35 -7.92
CA ASN A 64 35.77 6.15 -6.53
C ASN A 64 35.72 7.47 -5.74
N GLU A 65 36.14 8.58 -6.32
CA GLU A 65 36.05 9.92 -5.71
C GLU A 65 34.60 10.30 -5.41
N GLU A 66 33.69 10.13 -6.38
CA GLU A 66 32.27 10.43 -6.17
C GLU A 66 31.62 9.48 -5.15
N THR A 67 32.03 8.20 -5.13
CA THR A 67 31.56 7.24 -4.12
C THR A 67 32.02 7.64 -2.72
N ALA A 68 33.28 8.06 -2.57
CA ALA A 68 33.82 8.56 -1.31
C ALA A 68 33.08 9.83 -0.84
N ARG A 69 32.80 10.76 -1.77
CA ARG A 69 32.00 11.96 -1.49
C ARG A 69 30.59 11.62 -0.98
N LYS A 70 29.92 10.63 -1.58
CA LYS A 70 28.61 10.16 -1.13
C LYS A 70 28.65 9.53 0.27
N HIS A 71 29.72 8.80 0.61
CA HIS A 71 29.93 8.30 1.98
C HIS A 71 30.14 9.42 3.01
N VAL A 72 30.85 10.50 2.65
CA VAL A 72 30.99 11.68 3.52
C VAL A 72 29.65 12.38 3.71
N LEU A 73 28.89 12.58 2.63
CA LEU A 73 27.54 13.16 2.69
C LEU A 73 26.61 12.34 3.59
N LYS A 74 26.64 11.01 3.45
CA LYS A 74 25.91 10.09 4.34
C LYS A 74 26.24 10.34 5.80
N ARG A 75 27.52 10.31 6.18
CA ARG A 75 27.95 10.51 7.58
C ARG A 75 27.44 11.84 8.13
N ASN A 76 27.50 12.91 7.34
CA ASN A 76 27.02 14.24 7.73
C ASN A 76 25.49 14.28 7.95
N ILE A 77 24.73 13.56 7.13
CA ILE A 77 23.27 13.47 7.23
C ILE A 77 22.87 12.62 8.44
N GLU A 78 23.54 11.48 8.64
CA GLU A 78 23.32 10.56 9.75
C GLU A 78 23.72 11.14 11.11
N ALA A 79 24.79 11.93 11.17
CA ALA A 79 25.20 12.67 12.37
C ALA A 79 24.11 13.66 12.85
N ARG A 80 23.19 14.07 11.97
CA ARG A 80 22.07 14.96 12.27
C ARG A 80 20.76 14.21 12.52
N GLY A 81 20.83 12.89 12.75
CA GLY A 81 19.68 12.02 12.99
C GLY A 81 18.78 11.84 11.76
N ARG A 82 19.31 12.11 10.57
CA ARG A 82 18.60 11.95 9.31
C ARG A 82 19.23 10.84 8.47
N TYR A 83 18.50 10.28 7.53
CA TYR A 83 19.00 9.19 6.68
C TYR A 83 18.80 9.51 5.20
N LEU A 84 19.74 9.06 4.38
CA LEU A 84 19.65 9.12 2.93
C LEU A 84 18.57 8.14 2.42
N CYS A 85 17.95 8.48 1.29
CA CYS A 85 17.07 7.55 0.59
C CYS A 85 17.87 6.31 0.14
N ALA A 86 17.24 5.13 0.11
CA ALA A 86 17.88 3.90 -0.39
C ALA A 86 18.46 4.04 -1.81
N PHE A 87 17.98 4.98 -2.64
CA PHE A 87 18.54 5.29 -3.96
C PHE A 87 19.78 6.21 -3.95
N GLU A 88 20.08 6.83 -2.82
CA GLU A 88 21.23 7.74 -2.66
C GLU A 88 22.24 7.22 -1.62
N ASP A 89 21.82 6.33 -0.75
CA ASP A 89 22.66 5.75 0.29
C ASP A 89 23.70 4.79 -0.33
N PRO A 90 25.01 5.06 -0.18
CA PRO A 90 26.07 4.23 -0.76
C PRO A 90 26.12 2.79 -0.20
N ASP A 91 25.52 2.48 0.94
CA ASP A 91 25.50 1.11 1.49
C ASP A 91 24.70 0.13 0.63
N TYR A 92 23.80 0.65 -0.21
CA TYR A 92 22.96 -0.15 -1.10
C TYR A 92 23.57 -0.33 -2.50
N GLN A 93 24.84 0.05 -2.73
CA GLN A 93 25.53 -0.05 -4.03
C GLN A 93 25.74 -1.49 -4.56
N LEU A 94 25.56 -2.51 -3.72
CA LEU A 94 25.67 -3.92 -4.11
C LEU A 94 24.31 -4.57 -4.36
N CYS A 95 23.22 -3.82 -4.18
CA CYS A 95 21.89 -4.37 -4.35
C CYS A 95 21.52 -4.45 -5.83
N ARG A 96 21.22 -5.66 -6.32
CA ARG A 96 20.89 -5.95 -7.73
C ARG A 96 19.78 -5.07 -8.34
N TRP A 97 18.86 -4.53 -7.55
CA TRP A 97 17.80 -3.62 -8.02
C TRP A 97 18.32 -2.23 -8.46
N ARG A 98 19.56 -1.86 -8.13
CA ARG A 98 20.21 -0.65 -8.66
C ARG A 98 20.83 -0.84 -10.05
N LEU A 99 21.21 -2.08 -10.40
CA LEU A 99 22.02 -2.38 -11.59
C LEU A 99 21.25 -2.35 -12.92
N LEU A 100 19.92 -2.45 -12.90
CA LEU A 100 19.15 -2.65 -14.14
C LEU A 100 17.92 -1.74 -14.33
N ASP A 101 17.30 -1.17 -13.30
CA ASP A 101 15.87 -0.81 -13.45
C ASP A 101 15.42 0.61 -13.13
N LEU A 102 16.31 1.53 -12.77
CA LEU A 102 15.88 2.92 -12.55
C LEU A 102 16.89 3.88 -13.16
N ASN A 103 16.75 4.11 -14.47
CA ASN A 103 17.09 5.41 -15.02
C ASN A 103 16.16 6.43 -14.33
N LEU A 104 16.60 6.98 -13.19
CA LEU A 104 15.92 7.96 -12.34
C LEU A 104 15.80 9.33 -13.05
N ARG A 105 15.32 9.36 -14.29
CA ARG A 105 15.17 10.56 -15.12
C ARG A 105 14.13 11.54 -14.56
N GLY A 106 13.39 11.20 -13.50
CA GLY A 106 12.34 12.07 -12.96
C GLY A 106 12.10 12.01 -11.44
N THR A 107 12.87 11.27 -10.65
CA THR A 107 12.56 11.03 -9.21
C THR A 107 13.49 11.76 -8.23
N ARG A 108 14.37 12.64 -8.70
CA ARG A 108 15.28 13.44 -7.86
C ARG A 108 15.01 14.94 -7.94
N LEU A 109 13.81 15.39 -7.57
CA LEU A 109 13.64 16.83 -7.30
C LEU A 109 13.34 17.20 -5.84
N ASP A 110 12.76 16.35 -4.99
CA ASP A 110 12.46 16.81 -3.60
C ASP A 110 12.44 15.71 -2.53
N CYS A 111 13.59 15.10 -2.19
CA CYS A 111 13.65 14.31 -0.95
C CYS A 111 14.99 14.45 -0.21
N PRO A 112 15.24 15.58 0.47
CA PRO A 112 16.58 15.91 0.94
C PRO A 112 16.99 15.20 2.24
N SER A 113 16.05 14.64 3.04
CA SER A 113 16.39 13.91 4.26
C SER A 113 15.18 13.34 5.01
N VAL A 114 15.30 12.11 5.54
CA VAL A 114 14.29 11.48 6.42
C VAL A 114 14.68 11.66 7.89
N ARG A 115 13.83 12.26 8.73
CA ARG A 115 14.12 12.65 10.14
C ARG A 115 14.13 11.51 11.18
N ARG A 116 14.01 10.25 10.79
CA ARG A 116 14.05 9.11 11.74
C ARG A 116 14.70 7.90 11.10
N LYS A 117 15.48 7.16 11.89
CA LYS A 117 15.96 5.79 11.59
C LYS A 117 14.75 4.86 11.63
N ALA A 118 13.86 4.99 10.66
CA ALA A 118 12.78 4.04 10.48
C ALA A 118 13.41 2.80 9.86
N LEU A 119 13.55 1.77 10.69
CA LEU A 119 13.64 0.36 10.33
C LEU A 119 12.90 0.10 9.01
N LEU A 120 13.62 0.08 7.89
CA LEU A 120 13.09 -0.29 6.58
C LEU A 120 14.14 -1.13 5.85
N MET A 121 14.54 -2.22 6.48
CA MET A 121 14.59 -3.47 5.73
C MET A 121 13.15 -3.99 5.71
N HIS A 122 12.45 -3.87 4.59
CA HIS A 122 11.79 -5.01 3.93
C HIS A 122 10.98 -4.66 2.66
N ASP A 123 10.49 -3.44 2.44
CA ASP A 123 9.45 -3.25 1.40
C ASP A 123 9.73 -2.15 0.36
N LEU A 124 10.81 -2.27 -0.43
CA LEU A 124 10.86 -1.66 -1.78
C LEU A 124 11.26 -2.68 -2.82
N ILE A 125 10.40 -3.69 -2.83
CA ILE A 125 10.40 -4.88 -3.62
C ILE A 125 9.02 -4.84 -4.27
N ALA A 126 8.95 -4.26 -5.48
CA ALA A 126 8.09 -4.86 -6.50
C ALA A 126 8.80 -6.13 -7.01
N MET A 127 9.23 -7.00 -6.09
CA MET A 127 9.56 -8.36 -6.42
C MET A 127 8.23 -9.08 -6.46
N LEU A 128 8.05 -9.86 -7.51
CA LEU A 128 7.42 -11.17 -7.36
C LEU A 128 7.86 -11.71 -6.00
N ALA A 129 6.90 -12.01 -5.12
CA ALA A 129 7.17 -12.51 -3.78
C ALA A 129 8.35 -13.51 -3.84
N PRO A 130 9.32 -13.47 -2.91
CA PRO A 130 10.42 -14.44 -2.91
C PRO A 130 9.80 -15.82 -3.17
N PRO A 131 10.34 -16.61 -4.12
CA PRO A 131 9.76 -17.90 -4.44
C PRO A 131 9.49 -18.59 -3.11
N PRO A 132 8.25 -19.09 -2.88
CA PRO A 132 7.88 -19.61 -1.58
C PRO A 132 9.00 -20.55 -1.14
N LYS A 133 9.57 -20.34 0.06
CA LYS A 133 10.46 -21.34 0.67
C LYS A 133 9.77 -22.68 0.39
N PRO A 134 10.39 -23.63 -0.34
CA PRO A 134 9.67 -24.70 -1.03
C PRO A 134 8.95 -25.69 -0.08
N HIS A 135 9.02 -25.42 1.21
CA HIS A 135 8.58 -26.25 2.30
C HIS A 135 7.72 -25.42 3.24
N CYS A 136 6.56 -25.94 3.58
CA CYS A 136 5.62 -25.35 4.52
C CYS A 136 5.59 -26.19 5.79
N ALA A 137 5.41 -25.57 6.95
CA ALA A 137 5.19 -26.30 8.21
C ALA A 137 3.94 -27.21 8.17
N PHE A 138 2.99 -26.94 7.26
CA PHE A 138 1.86 -27.83 6.98
C PHE A 138 2.24 -29.05 6.12
N GLY A 139 3.43 -29.07 5.51
CA GLY A 139 3.93 -30.17 4.70
C GLY A 139 2.91 -30.61 3.64
N PRO A 140 2.58 -31.91 3.55
CA PRO A 140 1.61 -32.45 2.60
C PRO A 140 0.21 -31.85 2.72
N ALA A 141 -0.15 -31.31 3.89
CA ALA A 141 -1.44 -30.64 4.07
C ALA A 141 -1.48 -29.25 3.42
N CYS A 142 -0.38 -28.71 2.91
CA CYS A 142 -0.34 -27.40 2.26
C CYS A 142 -0.93 -27.43 0.83
N ASP A 143 -2.14 -26.88 0.66
CA ASP A 143 -2.86 -26.84 -0.63
C ASP A 143 -2.26 -25.90 -1.71
N SER A 144 -1.02 -25.44 -1.53
CA SER A 144 -0.35 -24.59 -2.53
C SER A 144 0.04 -25.34 -3.80
N ARG A 145 0.08 -26.68 -3.76
CA ARG A 145 0.32 -27.59 -4.88
C ARG A 145 -0.56 -28.85 -4.70
N PRO A 146 -1.00 -29.51 -5.78
CA PRO A 146 -1.86 -30.70 -5.70
C PRO A 146 -1.29 -31.85 -4.85
N GLU A 147 0.02 -32.05 -4.90
CA GLU A 147 0.73 -33.11 -4.16
C GLU A 147 1.22 -32.66 -2.78
N GLY A 148 0.86 -31.45 -2.35
CA GLY A 148 1.36 -30.83 -1.12
C GLY A 148 2.80 -30.30 -1.26
N GLN A 149 3.47 -30.11 -0.12
CA GLN A 149 4.87 -29.71 -0.04
C GLN A 149 5.62 -30.59 0.96
N GLU A 150 6.94 -30.65 0.88
CA GLU A 150 7.72 -31.21 1.99
C GLU A 150 7.59 -30.33 3.25
N HIS A 151 7.80 -30.94 4.41
CA HIS A 151 7.73 -30.22 5.69
C HIS A 151 8.84 -29.17 5.80
N GLY A 152 8.42 -27.94 6.07
CA GLY A 152 9.31 -26.80 6.29
C GLY A 152 9.25 -26.30 7.73
N PRO A 153 10.21 -25.45 8.13
CA PRO A 153 10.26 -24.90 9.49
C PRO A 153 9.23 -23.79 9.73
N GLU A 154 8.64 -23.21 8.68
CA GLU A 154 7.77 -22.02 8.77
C GLU A 154 6.47 -22.19 7.98
N ILE A 155 5.44 -21.43 8.36
CA ILE A 155 4.21 -21.30 7.55
C ILE A 155 4.54 -20.52 6.28
N CYS A 156 4.33 -21.15 5.11
CA CYS A 156 4.59 -20.55 3.80
C CYS A 156 3.63 -19.38 3.50
N SER A 157 3.95 -18.58 2.48
CA SER A 157 3.14 -17.40 2.12
C SER A 157 1.72 -17.73 1.70
N TRP A 158 1.50 -18.88 1.06
CA TRP A 158 0.17 -19.39 0.73
C TRP A 158 -0.67 -19.64 1.98
N CYS A 159 -0.17 -20.46 2.92
CA CYS A 159 -0.87 -20.74 4.16
C CYS A 159 -1.05 -19.47 5.00
N ARG A 160 -0.07 -18.55 5.01
CA ARG A 160 -0.21 -17.25 5.67
C ARG A 160 -1.38 -16.44 5.11
N ASN A 161 -1.87 -16.68 3.90
CA ASN A 161 -3.06 -16.00 3.37
C ASN A 161 -4.39 -16.50 3.95
N LEU A 162 -4.43 -17.70 4.53
CA LEU A 162 -5.62 -18.25 5.19
C LEU A 162 -6.02 -17.46 6.44
N SER A 163 -7.24 -17.70 6.94
CA SER A 163 -7.66 -17.22 8.27
C SER A 163 -6.89 -17.96 9.37
N ILE A 164 -6.70 -17.31 10.51
CA ILE A 164 -6.12 -17.96 11.70
C ILE A 164 -6.96 -19.19 12.08
N ASP A 165 -8.29 -19.07 12.01
CA ASP A 165 -9.21 -20.18 12.25
C ASP A 165 -9.05 -21.33 11.24
N ALA A 166 -8.86 -21.02 9.95
CA ALA A 166 -8.57 -22.04 8.94
C ALA A 166 -7.22 -22.73 9.20
N LEU A 167 -6.20 -21.98 9.61
CA LEU A 167 -4.90 -22.54 9.98
C LEU A 167 -5.01 -23.51 11.16
N PHE A 168 -5.75 -23.16 12.21
CA PHE A 168 -5.99 -24.06 13.34
C PHE A 168 -6.80 -25.29 12.93
N LYS A 169 -7.90 -25.12 12.18
CA LYS A 169 -8.70 -26.23 11.66
C LYS A 169 -7.88 -27.20 10.80
N GLN A 170 -6.91 -26.69 10.05
CA GLN A 170 -6.02 -27.51 9.24
C GLN A 170 -4.95 -28.21 10.10
N ALA A 171 -4.42 -27.54 11.12
CA ALA A 171 -3.48 -28.14 12.07
C ALA A 171 -4.14 -29.24 12.91
N ASP A 172 -5.41 -29.09 13.29
CA ASP A 172 -6.17 -30.08 14.06
C ASP A 172 -6.37 -31.42 13.33
N LYS A 173 -6.22 -31.43 12.00
CA LYS A 173 -6.26 -32.66 11.20
C LYS A 173 -4.97 -33.49 11.25
N LEU A 174 -3.89 -32.93 11.81
CA LEU A 174 -2.58 -33.56 11.87
C LEU A 174 -2.32 -34.17 13.26
N SER A 175 -1.69 -35.35 13.29
CA SER A 175 -1.42 -36.14 14.49
C SER A 175 -0.35 -35.51 15.40
N ASP A 176 0.67 -34.84 14.85
CA ASP A 176 1.64 -34.03 15.59
C ASP A 176 1.54 -32.56 15.18
N ASN A 177 0.71 -31.80 15.90
CA ASN A 177 0.39 -30.41 15.56
C ASN A 177 0.85 -29.39 16.61
N ARG A 178 1.55 -29.80 17.67
CA ARG A 178 1.91 -28.88 18.78
C ARG A 178 2.89 -27.79 18.31
N SER A 179 3.91 -28.17 17.54
CA SER A 179 4.87 -27.25 16.92
C SER A 179 4.17 -26.30 15.94
N LEU A 180 3.29 -26.84 15.09
CA LEU A 180 2.52 -26.07 14.12
C LEU A 180 1.57 -25.06 14.76
N LYS A 181 0.83 -25.46 15.81
CA LYS A 181 -0.01 -24.54 16.59
C LYS A 181 0.81 -23.42 17.21
N ARG A 182 2.04 -23.68 17.66
CA ARG A 182 2.94 -22.64 18.17
C ARG A 182 3.28 -21.61 17.09
N LEU A 183 3.59 -22.06 15.87
CA LEU A 183 3.84 -21.18 14.72
C LEU A 183 2.60 -20.34 14.36
N ILE A 184 1.40 -20.92 14.42
CA ILE A 184 0.15 -20.18 14.16
C ILE A 184 -0.06 -19.08 15.22
N HIS A 185 0.16 -19.38 16.50
CA HIS A 185 0.08 -18.37 17.57
C HIS A 185 1.14 -17.28 17.44
N GLU A 186 2.35 -17.62 16.99
CA GLU A 186 3.40 -16.62 16.72
C GLU A 186 3.01 -15.71 15.56
N TYR A 187 2.47 -16.28 14.48
CA TYR A 187 1.96 -15.50 13.35
C TYR A 187 0.79 -14.58 13.75
N MET A 188 -0.14 -15.06 14.58
CA MET A 188 -1.23 -14.24 15.12
C MET A 188 -0.69 -13.05 15.93
N ARG A 189 0.26 -13.30 16.85
CA ARG A 189 0.93 -12.24 17.63
C ARG A 189 1.73 -11.28 16.76
N GLN A 190 2.28 -11.73 15.64
CA GLN A 190 2.94 -10.85 14.68
C GLN A 190 1.93 -9.88 14.06
N LEU A 191 0.76 -10.35 13.61
CA LEU A 191 -0.28 -9.49 13.03
C LEU A 191 -0.83 -8.48 14.05
N GLU A 192 -1.03 -8.89 15.30
CA GLU A 192 -1.48 -8.01 16.39
C GLU A 192 -0.47 -6.89 16.69
N ARG A 193 0.83 -7.22 16.73
CA ARG A 193 1.89 -6.22 16.88
C ARG A 193 1.96 -5.26 15.71
N GLU A 194 1.89 -5.77 14.49
CA GLU A 194 1.92 -4.95 13.28
C GLU A 194 0.70 -4.01 13.21
N HIS A 195 -0.49 -4.50 13.52
CA HIS A 195 -1.70 -3.69 13.61
C HIS A 195 -1.56 -2.55 14.62
N THR A 196 -1.18 -2.89 15.86
CA THR A 196 -1.02 -1.91 16.94
C THR A 196 0.00 -0.84 16.57
N GLU A 197 1.13 -1.25 15.96
CA GLU A 197 2.18 -0.34 15.55
C GLU A 197 1.73 0.58 14.41
N ARG A 198 1.04 0.05 13.39
CA ARG A 198 0.50 0.84 12.27
C ARG A 198 -0.51 1.88 12.75
N VAL A 199 -1.44 1.48 13.62
CA VAL A 199 -2.43 2.39 14.21
C VAL A 199 -1.73 3.48 15.01
N ARG A 200 -0.81 3.12 15.93
CA ARG A 200 -0.09 4.07 16.78
C ARG A 200 0.73 5.08 15.97
N LYS A 201 1.34 4.63 14.86
CA LYS A 201 2.21 5.48 14.02
C LYS A 201 1.47 6.21 12.90
N GLY A 202 0.16 5.99 12.74
CA GLY A 202 -0.62 6.57 11.65
C GLY A 202 -0.15 6.09 10.26
N TRP A 203 0.38 4.87 10.17
CA TRP A 203 0.77 4.26 8.91
C TRP A 203 -0.43 3.74 8.13
N SER A 204 -0.21 3.29 6.90
CA SER A 204 -1.23 2.53 6.17
C SER A 204 -1.68 1.31 6.97
N PHE A 205 -2.98 1.02 6.92
CA PHE A 205 -3.58 -0.08 7.66
C PHE A 205 -3.29 -1.42 6.98
N LEU A 206 -3.47 -2.49 7.74
CA LEU A 206 -3.48 -3.83 7.17
C LEU A 206 -4.74 -4.00 6.30
N CYS A 207 -4.60 -4.76 5.22
CA CYS A 207 -5.75 -5.30 4.50
C CYS A 207 -6.72 -5.97 5.49
N ALA A 208 -8.03 -5.86 5.29
CA ALA A 208 -9.02 -6.49 6.15
C ALA A 208 -8.83 -8.02 6.26
N CYS A 209 -8.19 -8.66 5.28
CA CYS A 209 -7.79 -10.08 5.36
C CYS A 209 -6.69 -10.36 6.41
N LYS A 210 -5.98 -9.35 6.89
CA LYS A 210 -4.86 -9.47 7.84
C LYS A 210 -5.03 -8.64 9.09
N ASP A 211 -5.98 -7.73 9.10
CA ASP A 211 -6.34 -6.94 10.26
C ASP A 211 -7.02 -7.83 11.33
N PRO A 212 -6.45 -7.94 12.54
CA PRO A 212 -7.00 -8.75 13.63
C PRO A 212 -8.43 -8.39 14.03
N GLU A 213 -8.89 -7.16 13.80
CA GLU A 213 -10.26 -6.75 14.15
C GLU A 213 -11.33 -7.49 13.33
N TYR A 214 -10.98 -7.97 12.13
CA TYR A 214 -11.91 -8.68 11.25
C TYR A 214 -11.73 -10.19 11.29
N ARG A 215 -10.89 -10.73 12.18
CA ARG A 215 -10.57 -12.17 12.23
C ARG A 215 -11.81 -13.07 12.36
N SER A 216 -12.80 -12.63 13.14
CA SER A 216 -14.01 -13.39 13.48
C SER A 216 -15.15 -13.14 12.50
N GLN A 217 -14.95 -12.31 11.48
CA GLN A 217 -15.97 -12.07 10.46
C GLN A 217 -16.22 -13.34 9.65
N SER A 218 -17.49 -13.66 9.41
CA SER A 218 -17.88 -14.90 8.71
C SER A 218 -17.20 -15.03 7.35
N TRP A 219 -17.17 -13.94 6.57
CA TRP A 219 -16.48 -13.90 5.28
C TRP A 219 -14.98 -14.13 5.41
N ARG A 220 -14.37 -13.62 6.49
CA ARG A 220 -12.93 -13.72 6.70
C ARG A 220 -12.52 -15.15 7.02
N ILE A 221 -13.32 -15.85 7.82
CA ILE A 221 -13.06 -17.22 8.25
C ILE A 221 -12.90 -18.14 7.04
N VAL A 222 -13.73 -17.95 6.00
CA VAL A 222 -13.79 -18.83 4.82
C VAL A 222 -12.96 -18.35 3.62
N PHE A 223 -12.59 -17.08 3.56
CA PHE A 223 -11.89 -16.54 2.40
C PHE A 223 -10.44 -17.06 2.28
N ASN A 224 -10.15 -17.64 1.11
CA ASN A 224 -8.81 -18.03 0.67
C ASN A 224 -8.53 -17.42 -0.71
N PRO A 225 -7.55 -16.52 -0.88
CA PRO A 225 -7.24 -15.91 -2.17
C PRO A 225 -6.63 -16.90 -3.19
N ARG A 226 -6.28 -18.12 -2.76
CA ARG A 226 -5.65 -19.17 -3.58
C ARG A 226 -4.43 -18.66 -4.34
N ASP A 227 -3.61 -17.86 -3.66
CA ASP A 227 -2.33 -17.39 -4.18
C ASP A 227 -1.28 -17.25 -3.07
N SER A 228 -0.01 -17.23 -3.46
CA SER A 228 1.16 -17.13 -2.57
C SER A 228 1.63 -15.68 -2.37
N ARG A 229 1.01 -14.71 -3.05
CA ARG A 229 1.38 -13.30 -2.97
C ARG A 229 0.99 -12.72 -1.61
N ALA A 230 1.83 -11.87 -1.05
CA ALA A 230 1.55 -11.22 0.24
C ALA A 230 0.37 -10.25 0.14
N CYS A 231 -0.31 -10.02 1.27
CA CYS A 231 -1.32 -8.95 1.38
C CYS A 231 -0.65 -7.59 1.39
N GLY A 232 -1.21 -6.64 0.64
CA GLY A 232 -0.80 -5.24 0.67
C GLY A 232 -1.37 -4.49 1.87
N THR A 233 -0.93 -3.24 2.00
CA THR A 233 -1.49 -2.28 2.96
C THR A 233 -2.58 -1.43 2.31
N VAL A 234 -3.43 -0.80 3.10
CA VAL A 234 -4.61 -0.06 2.64
C VAL A 234 -4.72 1.30 3.31
N ARG A 235 -5.48 2.20 2.71
CA ARG A 235 -5.65 3.58 3.20
C ARG A 235 -6.66 3.67 4.34
N TYR A 236 -7.69 2.83 4.32
CA TYR A 236 -8.77 2.88 5.28
C TYR A 236 -8.96 1.54 6.02
N ARG A 237 -9.39 1.61 7.29
CA ARG A 237 -9.78 0.40 8.04
C ARG A 237 -10.97 -0.30 7.37
N GLY A 238 -10.95 -1.62 7.41
CA GLY A 238 -11.94 -2.48 6.78
C GLY A 238 -11.82 -2.60 5.27
N GLN A 239 -10.73 -2.10 4.67
CA GLN A 239 -10.49 -2.17 3.23
C GLN A 239 -9.69 -3.42 2.85
N LEU A 240 -10.09 -4.09 1.78
CA LEU A 240 -9.31 -5.12 1.11
C LEU A 240 -8.23 -4.47 0.25
N CYS A 241 -7.01 -5.00 0.27
CA CYS A 241 -6.00 -4.56 -0.70
C CYS A 241 -6.44 -4.96 -2.12
N ALA A 242 -5.96 -4.25 -3.14
CA ALA A 242 -6.33 -4.46 -4.54
C ALA A 242 -6.26 -5.94 -4.97
N ARG A 243 -5.22 -6.67 -4.53
CA ARG A 243 -5.08 -8.11 -4.75
C ARG A 243 -6.23 -8.91 -4.14
N CYS A 244 -6.51 -8.73 -2.85
CA CYS A 244 -7.54 -9.49 -2.15
C CYS A 244 -8.93 -9.17 -2.71
N PHE A 245 -9.18 -7.91 -3.07
CA PHE A 245 -10.42 -7.51 -3.70
C PHE A 245 -10.61 -8.17 -5.06
N SER A 246 -9.61 -8.08 -5.95
CA SER A 246 -9.63 -8.78 -7.24
C SER A 246 -9.81 -10.29 -7.07
N LYS A 247 -9.11 -10.93 -6.12
CA LYS A 247 -9.30 -12.38 -5.87
C LYS A 247 -10.68 -12.74 -5.34
N ALA A 248 -11.32 -11.87 -4.56
CA ALA A 248 -12.68 -12.09 -4.12
C ALA A 248 -13.68 -11.92 -5.29
N GLN A 249 -13.42 -10.98 -6.21
CA GLN A 249 -14.21 -10.81 -7.43
C GLN A 249 -14.06 -12.00 -8.38
N ASP A 250 -12.82 -12.44 -8.64
CA ASP A 250 -12.52 -13.60 -9.50
C ASP A 250 -13.19 -14.89 -8.99
N GLN A 251 -13.38 -14.99 -7.66
CA GLN A 251 -14.02 -16.14 -7.01
C GLN A 251 -15.53 -15.94 -6.80
N GLU A 252 -16.11 -14.85 -7.31
CA GLU A 252 -17.53 -14.51 -7.18
C GLU A 252 -18.04 -14.61 -5.73
N CYS A 253 -17.23 -14.12 -4.80
CA CYS A 253 -17.51 -14.24 -3.38
C CYS A 253 -18.81 -13.49 -2.99
N PRO A 254 -19.88 -14.17 -2.53
CA PRO A 254 -21.18 -13.53 -2.29
C PRO A 254 -21.13 -12.49 -1.18
N TRP A 255 -20.27 -12.70 -0.19
CA TRP A 255 -20.08 -11.77 0.93
C TRP A 255 -19.50 -10.41 0.52
N LEU A 256 -19.02 -10.24 -0.72
CA LEU A 256 -18.63 -8.93 -1.25
C LEU A 256 -19.81 -7.95 -1.30
N GLU A 257 -21.05 -8.42 -1.27
CA GLU A 257 -22.23 -7.56 -1.14
C GLU A 257 -22.24 -6.72 0.14
N GLN A 258 -21.47 -7.11 1.17
CA GLN A 258 -21.30 -6.37 2.42
C GLN A 258 -20.25 -5.25 2.30
N PHE A 259 -19.58 -5.15 1.14
CA PHE A 259 -18.55 -4.16 0.85
C PHE A 259 -19.08 -3.12 -0.14
N ASP A 260 -18.64 -1.88 0.07
CA ASP A 260 -18.81 -0.77 -0.86
C ASP A 260 -17.50 -0.62 -1.64
N GLY A 261 -17.45 -1.26 -2.81
CA GLY A 261 -16.19 -1.48 -3.51
C GLY A 261 -15.30 -2.42 -2.71
N ASP A 262 -14.10 -1.98 -2.34
CA ASP A 262 -13.13 -2.76 -1.59
C ASP A 262 -13.21 -2.56 -0.06
N ARG A 263 -14.17 -1.75 0.44
CA ARG A 263 -14.25 -1.39 1.85
C ARG A 263 -15.51 -1.93 2.52
N LEU A 264 -15.34 -2.60 3.66
CA LEU A 264 -16.42 -3.20 4.43
C LEU A 264 -17.44 -2.15 4.90
N GLY A 265 -18.72 -2.46 4.76
CA GLY A 265 -19.84 -1.58 5.06
C GLY A 265 -19.99 -0.45 4.04
N PHE A 266 -21.05 0.34 4.19
CA PHE A 266 -21.42 1.43 3.29
C PHE A 266 -21.20 2.79 3.95
N PRO A 267 -21.07 3.89 3.20
CA PRO A 267 -21.16 5.22 3.77
C PRO A 267 -22.51 5.37 4.49
N CYS A 268 -22.52 6.08 5.62
CA CYS A 268 -23.78 6.48 6.24
C CYS A 268 -24.62 7.24 5.20
N ALA A 269 -25.91 6.90 5.08
CA ALA A 269 -26.81 7.54 4.11
C ALA A 269 -26.74 9.08 4.14
N PHE A 270 -26.56 9.65 5.34
CA PHE A 270 -26.44 11.09 5.54
C PHE A 270 -25.23 11.70 4.81
N GLU A 271 -24.08 11.02 4.87
CA GLU A 271 -22.82 11.48 4.28
C GLU A 271 -22.51 10.82 2.92
N ASP A 272 -23.34 9.90 2.44
CA ASP A 272 -23.15 9.24 1.17
C ASP A 272 -23.21 10.27 0.01
N PRO A 273 -22.12 10.46 -0.76
CA PRO A 273 -22.08 11.41 -1.86
C PRO A 273 -23.06 11.06 -2.98
N ARG A 274 -23.43 9.78 -3.11
CA ARG A 274 -24.38 9.32 -4.14
C ARG A 274 -25.82 9.78 -3.85
N LEU A 275 -26.12 10.09 -2.59
CA LEU A 275 -27.42 10.59 -2.13
C LEU A 275 -27.45 12.13 -2.00
N ARG A 276 -26.64 12.84 -2.79
CA ARG A 276 -26.60 14.32 -2.81
C ARG A 276 -27.34 14.90 -4.02
N ARG A 277 -28.25 14.16 -4.65
CA ARG A 277 -29.00 14.67 -5.81
C ARG A 277 -30.02 15.73 -5.32
N PRO A 278 -30.39 16.72 -6.16
CA PRO A 278 -31.41 17.71 -5.81
C PRO A 278 -32.78 17.11 -5.45
N VAL A 279 -33.12 15.94 -6.02
CA VAL A 279 -34.35 15.20 -5.68
C VAL A 279 -34.30 14.57 -4.28
N ASP A 280 -33.10 14.33 -3.75
CA ASP A 280 -32.87 13.73 -2.43
C ASP A 280 -32.87 14.80 -1.30
N THR A 281 -32.97 16.09 -1.64
CA THR A 281 -32.88 17.20 -0.66
C THR A 281 -34.04 17.18 0.36
N ASN A 282 -35.21 16.67 -0.05
CA ASN A 282 -36.42 16.67 0.78
C ASN A 282 -36.27 15.85 2.07
N TRP A 283 -35.66 14.66 2.00
CA TRP A 283 -35.44 13.87 3.22
C TRP A 283 -34.23 14.36 4.01
N LYS A 284 -33.25 15.03 3.39
CA LYS A 284 -32.08 15.59 4.09
C LYS A 284 -32.40 16.82 4.94
N LEU A 285 -33.42 17.60 4.57
CA LEU A 285 -33.96 18.69 5.39
C LEU A 285 -34.77 18.18 6.58
N GLY A 286 -35.41 17.01 6.41
CA GLY A 286 -36.16 16.36 7.46
C GLY A 286 -37.59 16.86 7.64
N PRO A 287 -38.30 16.36 8.64
CA PRO A 287 -39.65 16.78 8.96
C PRO A 287 -39.65 18.22 9.48
N LEU A 288 -40.61 19.03 9.01
CA LEU A 288 -40.82 20.40 9.45
C LEU A 288 -41.86 20.46 10.58
N ASP A 289 -41.64 21.35 11.54
CA ASP A 289 -42.62 21.67 12.58
C ASP A 289 -43.79 22.51 12.05
N ALA A 290 -44.75 22.86 12.92
CA ALA A 290 -45.90 23.67 12.55
C ALA A 290 -45.54 25.10 12.08
N ARG A 291 -44.30 25.54 12.31
CA ARG A 291 -43.77 26.85 11.89
C ARG A 291 -42.87 26.72 10.66
N GLY A 292 -42.80 25.54 10.05
CA GLY A 292 -41.98 25.27 8.86
C GLY A 292 -40.48 25.13 9.15
N LYS A 293 -40.07 24.90 10.39
CA LYS A 293 -38.65 24.74 10.77
C LYS A 293 -38.27 23.25 10.90
N PRO A 294 -37.10 22.84 10.38
CA PRO A 294 -36.62 21.47 10.56
C PRO A 294 -36.16 21.22 12.00
N ASP A 295 -36.17 19.95 12.42
CA ASP A 295 -35.64 19.56 13.72
C ASP A 295 -34.11 19.77 13.77
N PRO A 296 -33.58 20.44 14.81
CA PRO A 296 -32.15 20.73 14.92
C PRO A 296 -31.26 19.48 15.06
N SER A 297 -31.83 18.32 15.37
CA SER A 297 -31.12 17.04 15.47
C SER A 297 -31.17 16.24 14.15
N TRP A 298 -31.89 16.73 13.14
CA TRP A 298 -31.96 16.08 11.84
C TRP A 298 -30.67 16.29 11.05
N GLU A 299 -30.30 17.56 10.83
CA GLU A 299 -29.04 17.92 10.21
C GLU A 299 -27.88 17.68 11.16
N LYS A 300 -26.76 17.22 10.60
CA LYS A 300 -25.58 16.92 11.39
C LYS A 300 -24.80 18.20 11.69
N ASP A 301 -24.56 18.48 12.96
CA ASP A 301 -23.59 19.50 13.38
C ASP A 301 -22.21 18.86 13.51
N PRO A 302 -21.22 19.20 12.64
CA PRO A 302 -19.87 18.65 12.71
C PRO A 302 -19.15 18.92 14.03
N ARG A 303 -19.53 19.98 14.77
CA ARG A 303 -18.93 20.36 16.05
C ARG A 303 -19.44 19.50 17.20
N LYS A 304 -20.68 19.02 17.11
CA LYS A 304 -21.37 18.26 18.17
C LYS A 304 -21.36 16.76 17.90
N ASP A 305 -21.60 16.35 16.66
CA ASP A 305 -21.98 14.97 16.34
C ASP A 305 -20.82 14.10 15.82
N GLY A 306 -19.62 14.66 15.70
CA GLY A 306 -18.41 13.94 15.27
C GLY A 306 -18.46 13.46 13.81
N ARG A 307 -17.71 12.41 13.47
CA ARG A 307 -17.68 11.82 12.10
C ARG A 307 -18.64 10.63 12.01
N CYS A 308 -19.26 10.45 10.83
CA CYS A 308 -20.10 9.28 10.60
C CYS A 308 -19.25 8.02 10.55
N GLU A 309 -19.84 6.95 11.07
CA GLU A 309 -19.33 5.60 10.87
C GLU A 309 -19.89 5.02 9.57
N ARG A 310 -19.40 3.83 9.20
CA ARG A 310 -19.96 3.09 8.07
C ARG A 310 -21.21 2.34 8.53
N ALA A 311 -22.20 2.29 7.66
CA ALA A 311 -23.42 1.52 7.87
C ALA A 311 -23.23 0.07 7.40
N ARG A 312 -24.08 -0.84 7.89
CA ARG A 312 -24.01 -2.26 7.53
C ARG A 312 -24.58 -2.50 6.14
N PHE A 313 -25.65 -1.78 5.80
CA PHE A 313 -26.37 -1.94 4.53
C PHE A 313 -26.33 -0.67 3.69
N LYS A 314 -26.61 -0.83 2.39
CA LYS A 314 -26.75 0.29 1.45
C LYS A 314 -27.87 1.21 1.91
N GLN A 315 -27.68 2.51 1.73
CA GLN A 315 -28.69 3.54 2.04
C GLN A 315 -29.14 3.54 3.51
N GLN A 316 -28.32 3.00 4.42
CA GLN A 316 -28.61 2.93 5.85
C GLN A 316 -27.87 4.03 6.62
N LEU A 317 -28.49 4.56 7.67
CA LEU A 317 -27.81 5.41 8.64
C LEU A 317 -26.78 4.59 9.43
N CYS A 318 -25.65 5.21 9.78
CA CYS A 318 -24.78 4.61 10.80
C CYS A 318 -25.45 4.71 12.18
N GLN A 319 -25.03 3.87 13.14
CA GLN A 319 -25.66 3.80 14.46
C GLN A 319 -25.75 5.16 15.16
N LYS A 320 -24.72 6.00 15.05
CA LYS A 320 -24.71 7.35 15.62
C LYS A 320 -25.80 8.25 15.02
N CYS A 321 -25.94 8.23 13.70
CA CYS A 321 -26.99 9.01 13.03
C CYS A 321 -28.38 8.45 13.31
N PHE A 322 -28.53 7.13 13.35
CA PHE A 322 -29.78 6.48 13.71
C PHE A 322 -30.23 6.90 15.13
N ASN A 323 -29.37 6.73 16.13
CA ASN A 323 -29.68 7.09 17.52
C ASN A 323 -30.03 8.57 17.70
N ARG A 324 -29.43 9.45 16.89
CA ARG A 324 -29.73 10.89 16.93
C ARG A 324 -31.11 11.21 16.35
N MET A 325 -31.53 10.47 15.32
CA MET A 325 -32.67 10.85 14.48
C MET A 325 -33.92 10.00 14.72
N CYS A 326 -33.81 8.80 15.27
CA CYS A 326 -34.91 7.81 15.29
C CYS A 326 -36.13 8.27 16.11
N GLU A 327 -35.92 9.14 17.11
CA GLU A 327 -37.00 9.68 17.95
C GLU A 327 -37.65 10.96 17.38
N ILE A 328 -37.09 11.52 16.29
CA ILE A 328 -37.62 12.74 15.68
C ILE A 328 -38.97 12.44 15.03
N ARG A 329 -39.97 13.28 15.33
CA ARG A 329 -41.32 13.14 14.75
C ARG A 329 -41.26 13.15 13.23
N GLY A 330 -41.73 12.09 12.59
CA GLY A 330 -41.72 11.95 11.13
C GLY A 330 -40.49 11.24 10.57
N PHE A 331 -39.54 10.79 11.40
CA PHE A 331 -38.42 9.94 10.99
C PHE A 331 -38.88 8.74 10.13
N GLY A 332 -39.93 8.05 10.59
CA GLY A 332 -40.52 6.89 9.93
C GLY A 332 -41.05 7.15 8.51
N ARG A 333 -41.21 8.41 8.09
CA ARG A 333 -41.59 8.78 6.71
C ARG A 333 -40.45 8.49 5.72
N TYR A 334 -39.21 8.72 6.13
CA TYR A 334 -38.04 8.62 5.27
C TYR A 334 -37.24 7.35 5.53
N PHE A 335 -37.12 6.96 6.80
CA PHE A 335 -36.36 5.80 7.22
C PHE A 335 -37.28 4.73 7.80
N ASP A 336 -36.85 3.47 7.69
CA ASP A 336 -37.43 2.43 8.52
C ASP A 336 -36.99 2.61 9.98
N THR A 337 -37.88 2.30 10.92
CA THR A 337 -37.69 2.55 12.35
C THR A 337 -36.85 1.48 13.04
N GLU A 338 -36.57 0.37 12.38
CA GLU A 338 -35.88 -0.77 12.97
C GLU A 338 -34.37 -0.70 12.72
N TRP A 339 -33.98 -0.32 11.50
CA TRP A 339 -32.62 -0.35 11.01
C TRP A 339 -32.12 0.99 10.48
N GLY A 340 -33.00 2.00 10.34
CA GLY A 340 -32.62 3.31 9.82
C GLY A 340 -32.21 3.28 8.34
N THR A 341 -32.78 2.36 7.57
CA THR A 341 -32.62 2.25 6.12
C THR A 341 -33.56 3.22 5.43
N LEU A 342 -33.03 3.96 4.46
CA LEU A 342 -33.81 4.90 3.67
C LEU A 342 -34.86 4.13 2.85
N ARG A 343 -36.13 4.54 2.96
CA ARG A 343 -37.25 3.89 2.28
C ARG A 343 -37.19 4.10 0.77
N ALA A 344 -37.72 3.12 0.03
CA ALA A 344 -37.85 3.17 -1.42
C ALA A 344 -38.59 4.45 -1.86
N GLY A 345 -38.00 5.18 -2.82
CA GLY A 345 -38.47 6.50 -3.27
C GLY A 345 -37.64 7.69 -2.81
N TYR A 346 -36.77 7.51 -1.80
CA TYR A 346 -35.86 8.56 -1.32
C TYR A 346 -34.37 8.23 -1.54
N GLY A 347 -34.08 7.00 -1.99
CA GLY A 347 -32.74 6.46 -2.19
C GLY A 347 -32.31 6.30 -3.65
N LEU A 348 -31.16 5.63 -3.86
CA LEU A 348 -30.65 5.28 -5.19
C LEU A 348 -31.49 4.20 -5.85
#